data_AF-A0A0M3HGN2-F1
#
_entry.id   AF-A0A0M3HGN2-F1
#
_cell.length_a   1.000
_cell.length_b   1.000
_cell.length_c   1.000
_cell.angle_alpha   90.00
_cell.angle_beta   90.00
_cell.angle_gamma   90.00
#
_symmetry.space_group_name_H-M   'P 1'
#
loop_
_entity.id
_entity.type
_entity.pdbx_description
1 polymer ?
#
loop_
_entity_poly.entity_id
_entity_poly.type
_entity_poly.pdbx_seq_one_letter_code
_entity_poly.pdbx_strand_id
1 'polypeptide(L)'
;MTRGKTQKIVDLKSQSGLREVREMCGASDVLLDPYRPGVLKKMGLNPVHLIKDNKKLIVARITGYGQTGEMAPRAGHDINYVSLTGRRIHLFISA
;
A
#
# COMPACT_ATOMS: atom_id res chain seq x y z
N MET A 1 2.49 -15.53 -1.99
CA MET A 1 2.88 -15.00 -3.32
C MET A 1 4.22 -14.25 -3.26
N THR A 2 5.31 -14.94 -2.89
CA THR A 2 6.63 -14.30 -2.64
C THR A 2 7.79 -14.93 -3.41
N ARG A 3 7.53 -15.95 -4.24
CA ARG A 3 8.54 -16.58 -5.10
C ARG A 3 9.09 -15.59 -6.11
N GLY A 4 10.41 -15.57 -6.29
CA GLY A 4 11.11 -14.70 -7.25
C GLY A 4 11.32 -13.26 -6.77
N LYS A 5 10.98 -12.93 -5.52
CA LYS A 5 11.19 -11.60 -4.93
C LYS A 5 12.31 -11.62 -3.90
N THR A 6 13.18 -10.63 -3.96
CA THR A 6 14.11 -10.32 -2.86
C THR A 6 13.33 -9.70 -1.70
N GLN A 7 13.67 -10.08 -0.48
CA GLN A 7 13.01 -9.60 0.73
C GLN A 7 14.03 -8.93 1.64
N LYS A 8 13.62 -7.82 2.26
CA LYS A 8 14.41 -7.11 3.25
C LYS A 8 13.49 -6.68 4.38
N ILE A 9 13.94 -6.90 5.62
CA ILE A 9 13.19 -6.51 6.82
C ILE A 9 13.70 -5.14 7.24
N VAL A 10 12.79 -4.17 7.34
CA VAL A 10 13.10 -2.79 7.72
C VAL A 10 12.09 -2.32 8.75
N ASP A 11 12.56 -1.71 9.84
CA ASP A 11 11.69 -1.05 10.80
C ASP A 11 11.38 0.40 10.37
N LEU A 12 10.17 0.61 9.86
CA LEU A 12 9.67 1.92 9.43
C LEU A 12 9.40 2.90 10.58
N LYS A 13 9.50 2.49 11.85
CA LYS A 13 9.42 3.39 13.00
C LYS A 13 10.76 4.03 13.33
N SER A 14 11.86 3.43 12.87
CA SER A 14 13.21 3.93 13.09
C SER A 14 13.62 4.95 12.01
N GLN A 15 14.40 5.95 12.39
CA GLN A 15 14.93 6.93 11.42
C GLN A 15 15.86 6.27 10.40
N SER A 16 16.66 5.28 10.82
CA SER A 16 17.53 4.51 9.93
C SER A 16 16.73 3.71 8.90
N GLY A 17 15.67 3.04 9.31
CA GLY A 17 14.80 2.30 8.39
C GLY A 17 14.08 3.19 7.39
N LEU A 18 13.62 4.37 7.81
CA LEU A 18 13.04 5.35 6.89
C LEU A 18 14.04 5.88 5.86
N ARG A 19 15.29 6.13 6.30
CA ARG A 19 16.37 6.54 5.40
C ARG A 19 16.66 5.44 4.37
N GLU A 20 16.75 4.20 4.81
CA GLU A 20 17.02 3.05 3.96
C GLU A 20 15.93 2.86 2.89
N VAL A 21 14.66 2.97 3.26
CA VAL A 21 13.56 2.89 2.27
C VAL A 21 13.59 4.07 1.30
N ARG A 22 13.95 5.27 1.76
CA ARG A 22 14.15 6.42 0.89
C ARG A 22 15.26 6.19 -0.13
N GLU A 23 16.39 5.64 0.29
CA GLU A 23 17.50 5.29 -0.59
C GLU A 23 17.08 4.23 -1.62
N MET A 24 16.34 3.21 -1.19
CA MET A 24 15.75 2.23 -2.11
C MET A 24 14.81 2.89 -3.12
N CYS A 25 13.95 3.82 -2.70
CA CYS A 25 13.07 4.57 -3.61
C CYS A 25 13.85 5.43 -4.60
N GLY A 26 15.01 5.96 -4.20
CA GLY A 26 15.93 6.69 -5.07
C GLY A 26 16.47 5.85 -6.23
N ALA A 27 16.60 4.54 -6.03
CA ALA A 27 17.09 3.58 -7.04
C ALA A 27 15.97 2.76 -7.72
N SER A 28 14.71 2.96 -7.32
CA SER A 28 13.57 2.18 -7.83
C SER A 28 12.78 2.92 -8.89
N ASP A 29 12.21 2.17 -9.83
CA ASP A 29 11.26 2.73 -10.81
C ASP A 29 9.83 2.81 -10.25
N VAL A 30 9.44 1.86 -9.37
CA VAL A 30 8.07 1.76 -8.86
C VAL A 30 8.06 1.49 -7.35
N LEU A 31 7.27 2.29 -6.62
CA LEU A 31 6.87 2.04 -5.24
C LEU A 31 5.39 1.63 -5.19
N LEU A 32 5.11 0.45 -4.63
CA LEU A 32 3.76 0.01 -4.33
C LEU A 32 3.36 0.46 -2.92
N ASP A 33 2.30 1.25 -2.81
CA ASP A 33 1.72 1.72 -1.55
C ASP A 33 0.36 1.03 -1.31
N PRO A 34 0.31 -0.09 -0.57
CA PRO A 34 -0.93 -0.81 -0.29
C PRO A 34 -1.69 -0.25 0.92
N TYR A 35 -1.23 0.88 1.49
CA TYR A 35 -1.84 1.40 2.70
C TYR A 35 -3.03 2.31 2.39
N ARG A 36 -3.87 2.50 3.41
CA ARG A 36 -4.94 3.49 3.38
C ARG A 36 -4.40 4.90 3.11
N PRO A 37 -5.21 5.80 2.52
CA PRO A 37 -4.80 7.18 2.28
C PRO A 37 -4.19 7.84 3.53
N GLY A 38 -3.02 8.43 3.35
CA GLY A 38 -2.29 9.16 4.41
C GLY A 38 -1.44 8.30 5.35
N VAL A 39 -1.54 6.98 5.34
CA VAL A 39 -0.69 6.12 6.20
C VAL A 39 0.78 6.24 5.83
N LEU A 40 1.11 6.14 4.54
CA LEU A 40 2.49 6.27 4.06
C LEU A 40 3.10 7.63 4.46
N LYS A 41 2.30 8.71 4.38
CA LYS A 41 2.69 10.05 4.85
C LYS A 41 2.91 10.08 6.37
N LYS A 42 2.03 9.46 7.16
CA LYS A 42 2.19 9.35 8.63
C LYS A 42 3.43 8.54 9.03
N MET A 43 3.84 7.58 8.20
CA MET A 43 5.09 6.84 8.35
C MET A 43 6.32 7.66 7.94
N GLY A 44 6.18 8.90 7.48
CA GLY A 44 7.32 9.74 7.06
C GLY A 44 7.75 9.54 5.59
N LEU A 45 7.06 8.71 4.83
CA LEU A 45 7.32 8.42 3.42
C LEU A 45 6.32 9.16 2.53
N ASN A 46 6.39 10.49 2.49
CA ASN A 46 5.46 11.29 1.67
C ASN A 46 5.74 11.07 0.16
N PRO A 47 4.77 10.56 -0.64
CA PRO A 47 4.94 10.36 -2.08
C PRO A 47 5.46 11.59 -2.83
N VAL A 48 4.99 12.78 -2.45
CA VAL A 48 5.41 14.03 -3.09
C VAL A 48 6.90 14.30 -2.88
N HIS A 49 7.44 13.92 -1.72
CA HIS A 49 8.88 14.08 -1.44
C HIS A 49 9.68 13.01 -2.18
N LEU A 50 9.20 11.76 -2.17
CA LEU A 50 9.87 10.65 -2.86
C LEU A 50 9.99 10.90 -4.38
N ILE A 51 8.94 11.45 -5.00
CA ILE A 51 8.96 11.82 -6.43
C ILE A 51 9.86 13.03 -6.70
N LYS A 52 9.98 13.95 -5.74
CA LYS A 52 10.95 15.05 -5.84
C LYS A 52 12.39 14.54 -5.79
N ASP A 53 12.65 13.57 -4.91
CA ASP A 53 13.97 12.94 -4.73
C ASP A 53 14.33 12.06 -5.94
N ASN A 54 13.35 11.36 -6.53
CA ASN A 54 13.50 10.59 -7.77
C ASN A 54 12.35 10.87 -8.74
N LYS A 55 12.58 11.71 -9.75
CA LYS A 55 11.57 12.12 -10.75
C LYS A 55 11.07 10.99 -11.65
N LYS A 56 11.79 9.87 -11.73
CA LYS A 56 11.37 8.69 -12.51
C LYS A 56 10.50 7.73 -11.70
N LEU A 57 10.41 7.92 -10.38
CA LEU A 57 9.67 7.06 -9.48
C LEU A 57 8.16 7.15 -9.73
N ILE A 58 7.53 6.00 -9.97
CA ILE A 58 6.09 5.84 -10.04
C ILE A 58 5.59 5.34 -8.67
N VAL A 59 4.69 6.08 -8.03
CA VAL A 59 4.06 5.66 -6.77
C VAL A 59 2.66 5.13 -7.06
N ALA A 60 2.53 3.80 -7.09
CA ALA A 60 1.25 3.11 -7.33
C ALA A 60 0.53 2.88 -5.99
N ARG A 61 -0.55 3.65 -5.76
CA ARG A 61 -1.33 3.59 -4.53
C ARG A 61 -2.52 2.63 -4.70
N ILE A 62 -2.53 1.57 -3.91
CA ILE A 62 -3.54 0.50 -3.96
C ILE A 62 -4.40 0.60 -2.70
N THR A 63 -5.58 1.19 -2.82
CA THR A 63 -6.54 1.35 -1.72
C THR A 63 -7.85 0.65 -2.02
N GLY A 64 -8.56 0.26 -0.96
CA GLY A 64 -9.79 -0.49 -1.13
C GLY A 64 -10.96 0.29 -1.71
N TYR A 65 -11.10 1.55 -1.32
CA TYR A 65 -12.24 2.40 -1.73
C TYR A 65 -11.78 3.70 -2.41
N GLY A 66 -10.59 3.71 -3.01
CA GLY A 66 -10.02 4.90 -3.63
C GLY A 66 -9.26 5.82 -2.67
N GLN A 67 -8.78 6.94 -3.18
CA GLN A 67 -7.97 7.92 -2.43
C GLN A 67 -8.82 9.01 -1.77
N THR A 68 -10.07 9.15 -2.22
CA THR A 68 -11.01 10.21 -1.84
C THR A 68 -12.40 9.62 -1.63
N GLY A 69 -13.29 10.38 -0.98
CA GLY A 69 -14.66 9.96 -0.68
C GLY A 69 -14.84 9.37 0.72
N GLU A 70 -16.10 9.15 1.11
CA GLU A 70 -16.48 8.78 2.48
C GLU A 70 -15.89 7.42 2.92
N MET A 71 -15.73 6.49 1.99
CA MET A 71 -15.21 5.15 2.27
C MET A 71 -13.68 5.06 2.23
N ALA A 72 -12.97 6.08 1.73
CA ALA A 72 -11.52 6.10 1.63
C ALA A 72 -10.76 5.76 2.94
N PRO A 73 -11.19 6.19 4.14
CA PRO A 73 -10.51 5.81 5.38
C PRO A 73 -10.83 4.37 5.86
N ARG A 74 -11.79 3.67 5.24
CA ARG A 74 -12.23 2.34 5.69
C ARG A 74 -11.26 1.25 5.26
N ALA A 75 -11.18 0.18 6.05
CA ALA A 75 -10.43 -1.01 5.69
C ALA A 75 -11.17 -1.77 4.57
N GLY A 76 -10.47 -2.04 3.48
CA GLY A 76 -10.98 -2.81 2.36
C GLY A 76 -10.43 -4.23 2.39
N HIS A 77 -11.22 -5.16 2.89
CA HIS A 77 -10.95 -6.59 2.80
C HIS A 77 -11.87 -7.21 1.76
N ASP A 78 -11.47 -8.33 1.16
CA ASP A 78 -12.23 -9.01 0.11
C ASP A 78 -13.72 -9.19 0.48
N ILE A 79 -13.98 -9.67 1.69
CA ILE A 79 -15.33 -9.87 2.23
C ILE A 79 -16.18 -8.59 2.26
N ASN A 80 -15.55 -7.43 2.48
CA ASN A 80 -16.25 -6.14 2.49
C ASN A 80 -16.70 -5.75 1.08
N TYR A 81 -15.90 -6.03 0.05
CA TYR A 81 -16.28 -5.74 -1.33
C TYR A 81 -17.41 -6.66 -1.78
N VAL A 82 -17.30 -7.94 -1.44
CA VAL A 82 -18.31 -8.95 -1.80
C VAL A 82 -19.66 -8.61 -1.16
N SER A 83 -19.67 -8.20 0.12
CA SER A 83 -20.91 -7.79 0.79
C SER A 83 -21.52 -6.51 0.21
N LEU A 84 -20.70 -5.52 -0.15
CA LEU A 84 -21.18 -4.24 -0.70
C LEU A 84 -21.64 -4.33 -2.16
N THR A 85 -21.09 -5.25 -2.96
CA THR A 85 -21.40 -5.38 -4.39
C THR A 85 -22.62 -6.26 -4.67
N GLY A 86 -23.32 -6.72 -3.63
CA GLY A 86 -24.48 -7.60 -3.76
C GLY A 86 -24.13 -9.02 -4.22
N ARG A 87 -22.85 -9.39 -4.19
CA ARG A 87 -22.39 -10.71 -4.63
C ARG A 87 -22.57 -11.72 -3.50
N ARG A 88 -23.48 -12.67 -3.71
CA ARG A 88 -23.80 -13.71 -2.72
C ARG A 88 -22.63 -14.70 -2.57
N ILE A 89 -22.09 -14.84 -1.36
CA ILE A 89 -21.11 -15.88 -1.03
C ILE A 89 -21.89 -17.20 -0.90
N HIS A 90 -21.78 -18.09 -1.88
CA HIS A 90 -22.25 -19.47 -1.74
C HIS A 90 -21.15 -20.27 -1.02
N LEU A 91 -21.26 -20.37 0.30
CA LEU A 91 -20.51 -21.36 1.07
C LEU A 91 -21.18 -22.71 0.86
N PHE A 92 -20.61 -23.56 0.00
CA PHE A 92 -20.89 -24.99 0.04
C PHE A 92 -20.26 -25.54 1.32
N ILE A 93 -21.04 -25.57 2.40
CA ILE A 93 -20.71 -26.38 3.57
C ILE A 93 -21.17 -27.79 3.21
N SER A 94 -20.24 -28.65 2.78
CA SER A 94 -20.51 -30.09 2.77
C SER A 94 -20.49 -30.52 4.23
N ALA A 95 -21.66 -30.91 4.73
CA ALA A 95 -21.76 -31.75 5.92
C ALA A 95 -21.20 -33.15 5.63
#